data_AF-A0A848ZAG3-F1
#
_entry.id   AF-A0A848ZAG3-F1
#
_cell.length_a   1.000
_cell.length_b   1.000
_cell.length_c   1.000
_cell.angle_alpha   90.00
_cell.angle_beta   90.00
_cell.angle_gamma   90.00
#
_symmetry.space_group_name_H-M   'P 1'
#
loop_
_entity.id
_entity.type
_entity.pdbx_description
1 polymer ?
#
loop_
_entity_poly.entity_id
_entity_poly.type
_entity_poly.pdbx_seq_one_letter_code
_entity_poly.pdbx_strand_id
1 'polypeptide(L)'
;MIARLLAALGRPFLPLAAAIGVAAAFSSAAAQFGSPSYIGSYGNWEAHVYPIAEDETRCAVRSLHPAIIEGEVHWVFNTRYADRLPDGFLAVEPRLMRQAVEAAVLIDDRARFALKRGQDGTGYSRDEDTATLLAAMRQGIEMDLLLIDDAGGRRLLPISLIGFRRASDAARSYCSGTVRRTLG
;
A
#
# COMPACT_ATOMS: atom_id res chain seq x y z
N MET A 1 74.22 7.78 -22.71
CA MET A 1 74.93 6.55 -22.31
C MET A 1 73.89 5.51 -21.90
N ILE A 2 73.94 4.32 -22.53
CA ILE A 2 73.42 3.02 -22.04
C ILE A 2 71.87 2.92 -21.99
N ALA A 3 71.11 2.38 -22.96
CA ALA A 3 71.12 1.07 -23.62
C ALA A 3 71.12 -0.13 -22.66
N ARG A 4 69.97 -0.80 -22.48
CA ARG A 4 69.83 -2.24 -22.13
C ARG A 4 68.35 -2.66 -22.26
N LEU A 5 67.98 -3.44 -23.26
CA LEU A 5 68.07 -4.91 -23.45
C LEU A 5 66.98 -5.72 -22.71
N LEU A 6 66.01 -6.16 -23.52
CA LEU A 6 65.37 -7.49 -23.62
C LEU A 6 65.71 -8.57 -22.57
N ALA A 7 64.65 -9.17 -22.00
CA ALA A 7 64.46 -10.61 -21.75
C ALA A 7 62.96 -10.82 -21.45
N ALA A 8 62.12 -11.40 -22.33
CA ALA A 8 62.03 -12.82 -22.75
C ALA A 8 61.94 -13.80 -21.58
N LEU A 9 60.95 -14.71 -21.66
CA LEU A 9 60.57 -15.87 -20.80
C LEU A 9 59.16 -15.62 -20.22
N GLY A 10 58.10 -16.30 -20.62
CA GLY A 10 57.94 -17.72 -20.93
C GLY A 10 56.63 -18.12 -20.24
N ARG A 11 55.51 -18.05 -20.96
CA ARG A 11 54.19 -18.37 -20.39
C ARG A 11 53.86 -19.84 -20.70
N PRO A 12 53.70 -20.71 -19.70
CA PRO A 12 53.24 -22.07 -19.93
C PRO A 12 51.76 -22.08 -20.34
N PHE A 13 51.46 -22.82 -21.39
CA PHE A 13 50.12 -23.19 -21.80
C PHE A 13 49.48 -24.06 -20.72
N LEU A 14 48.44 -23.56 -20.06
CA LEU A 14 47.57 -24.37 -19.20
C LEU A 14 46.45 -24.99 -20.06
N PRO A 15 46.15 -26.29 -19.90
CA PRO A 15 45.06 -26.94 -20.62
C PRO A 15 43.70 -26.39 -20.16
N LEU A 16 42.88 -25.98 -21.12
CA LEU A 16 41.46 -25.72 -20.94
C LEU A 16 40.77 -27.02 -20.49
N ALA A 17 40.57 -27.19 -19.19
CA ALA A 17 39.56 -28.13 -18.68
C ALA A 17 38.20 -27.45 -18.82
N ALA A 18 37.46 -27.78 -19.88
CA ALA A 18 36.08 -27.37 -20.08
C ALA A 18 35.19 -28.06 -19.04
N ALA A 19 35.05 -27.44 -17.86
CA ALA A 19 33.98 -27.77 -16.94
C ALA A 19 32.68 -27.25 -17.55
N ILE A 20 31.88 -28.17 -18.12
CA ILE A 20 30.48 -27.91 -18.47
C ILE A 20 29.73 -27.76 -17.15
N GLY A 21 29.80 -26.55 -16.58
CA GLY A 21 28.95 -26.15 -15.48
C GLY A 21 27.54 -26.03 -16.02
N VAL A 22 26.69 -27.02 -15.72
CA VAL A 22 25.24 -26.87 -15.84
C VAL A 22 24.85 -25.82 -14.81
N ALA A 23 24.93 -24.55 -15.20
CA ALA A 23 24.29 -23.47 -14.47
C ALA A 23 22.79 -23.75 -14.57
N ALA A 24 22.27 -24.46 -13.57
CA ALA A 24 20.85 -24.50 -13.30
C ALA A 24 20.43 -23.04 -13.05
N ALA A 25 20.00 -22.38 -14.12
CA ALA A 25 19.31 -21.11 -14.06
C ALA A 25 18.00 -21.41 -13.34
N PHE A 26 18.03 -21.34 -12.02
CA PHE A 26 16.81 -21.20 -11.22
C PHE A 26 16.25 -19.83 -11.60
N SER A 27 15.48 -19.78 -12.67
CA SER A 27 14.58 -18.68 -12.97
C SER A 27 13.57 -18.65 -11.83
N SER A 28 13.91 -17.94 -10.76
CA SER A 28 12.95 -17.49 -9.76
C SER A 28 11.93 -16.69 -10.54
N ALA A 29 10.83 -17.33 -10.94
CA ALA A 29 9.71 -16.64 -11.54
C ALA A 29 9.34 -15.53 -10.57
N ALA A 30 9.47 -14.28 -11.01
CA ALA A 30 9.02 -13.15 -10.21
C ALA A 30 7.58 -13.45 -9.82
N ALA A 31 7.30 -13.45 -8.51
CA ALA A 31 5.95 -13.61 -8.01
C ALA A 31 5.09 -12.53 -8.68
N GLN A 32 4.30 -12.93 -9.67
CA GLN A 32 3.41 -12.03 -10.37
C GLN A 32 2.24 -11.78 -9.42
N PHE A 33 2.19 -10.58 -8.86
CA PHE A 33 0.98 -10.11 -8.19
C PHE A 33 -0.18 -10.22 -9.18
N GLY A 34 -1.22 -10.96 -8.81
CA GLY A 34 -2.39 -11.11 -9.64
C GLY A 34 -3.06 -9.75 -9.88
N SER A 35 -3.72 -9.59 -11.03
CA SER A 35 -4.48 -8.37 -11.31
C SER A 35 -5.57 -8.15 -10.25
N PRO A 36 -5.79 -6.91 -9.81
CA PRO A 36 -6.84 -6.62 -8.85
C PRO A 36 -8.21 -7.05 -9.39
N SER A 37 -9.02 -7.66 -8.53
CA SER A 37 -10.41 -8.01 -8.83
C SER A 37 -11.36 -6.93 -8.32
N TYR A 38 -12.23 -6.45 -9.20
CA TYR A 38 -13.23 -5.44 -8.86
C TYR A 38 -14.41 -6.07 -8.12
N ILE A 39 -14.80 -5.49 -6.97
CA ILE A 39 -15.98 -5.92 -6.20
C ILE A 39 -17.20 -5.09 -6.61
N GLY A 40 -17.04 -3.77 -6.76
CA GLY A 40 -18.15 -2.87 -7.08
C GLY A 40 -17.84 -1.39 -6.81
N SER A 41 -18.73 -0.52 -7.29
CA SER A 41 -18.74 0.93 -7.05
C SER A 41 -19.97 1.32 -6.22
N TYR A 42 -19.76 2.20 -5.26
CA TYR A 42 -20.71 2.58 -4.24
C TYR A 42 -20.63 4.09 -4.01
N GLY A 43 -21.29 4.87 -4.87
CA GLY A 43 -21.19 6.33 -4.79
C GLY A 43 -19.78 6.79 -5.12
N ASN A 44 -19.11 7.47 -4.18
CA ASN A 44 -17.76 8.01 -4.38
C ASN A 44 -16.64 7.05 -3.96
N TRP A 45 -16.92 5.75 -3.99
CA TRP A 45 -16.01 4.71 -3.52
C TRP A 45 -16.05 3.46 -4.38
N GLU A 46 -14.89 2.86 -4.62
CA GLU A 46 -14.77 1.54 -5.25
C GLU A 46 -14.12 0.54 -4.33
N ALA A 47 -14.63 -0.71 -4.35
CA ALA A 47 -14.05 -1.81 -3.61
C ALA A 47 -13.30 -2.76 -4.57
N HIS A 48 -12.07 -3.11 -4.20
CA HIS A 48 -11.16 -3.95 -4.97
C HIS A 48 -10.51 -5.00 -4.07
N VAL A 49 -10.08 -6.11 -4.67
CA VAL A 49 -9.32 -7.19 -4.03
C VAL A 49 -7.98 -7.33 -4.72
N TYR A 50 -6.91 -7.36 -3.93
CA TYR A 50 -5.55 -7.52 -4.39
C TYR A 50 -4.99 -8.83 -3.80
N PRO A 51 -4.68 -9.83 -4.65
CA PRO A 51 -3.87 -10.96 -4.20
C PRO A 51 -2.43 -10.48 -3.98
N ILE A 52 -1.95 -10.58 -2.74
CA ILE A 52 -0.58 -10.17 -2.36
C ILE A 52 0.37 -11.38 -2.40
N ALA A 53 -0.07 -12.50 -1.84
CA ALA A 53 0.66 -13.78 -1.82
C ALA A 53 -0.34 -14.94 -1.83
N GLU A 54 0.15 -16.18 -1.87
CA GLU A 54 -0.65 -17.41 -1.99
C GLU A 54 -1.86 -17.46 -1.03
N ASP A 55 -1.68 -16.97 0.21
CA ASP A 55 -2.73 -16.90 1.22
C ASP A 55 -2.98 -15.48 1.78
N GLU A 56 -2.38 -14.45 1.16
CA GLU A 56 -2.53 -13.06 1.60
C GLU A 56 -3.41 -12.29 0.62
N THR A 57 -4.56 -11.83 1.12
CA THR A 57 -5.50 -11.00 0.37
C THR A 57 -5.64 -9.64 1.03
N ARG A 58 -5.61 -8.60 0.22
CA ARG A 58 -5.93 -7.24 0.63
C ARG A 58 -7.18 -6.75 -0.08
N CYS A 59 -8.22 -6.42 0.67
CA CYS A 59 -9.36 -5.70 0.12
C CYS A 59 -9.17 -4.21 0.41
N ALA A 60 -9.34 -3.37 -0.60
CA ALA A 60 -9.23 -1.93 -0.43
C ALA A 60 -10.48 -1.23 -0.94
N VAL A 61 -10.90 -0.20 -0.23
CA VAL A 61 -11.98 0.71 -0.58
C VAL A 61 -11.33 2.04 -0.92
N ARG A 62 -11.37 2.41 -2.20
CA ARG A 62 -10.65 3.55 -2.78
C ARG A 62 -11.62 4.69 -3.01
N SER A 63 -11.25 5.89 -2.59
CA SER A 63 -12.05 7.09 -2.86
C SER A 63 -11.95 7.49 -4.33
N LEU A 64 -13.09 7.92 -4.88
CA LEU A 64 -13.23 8.58 -6.16
C LEU A 64 -13.42 10.07 -5.87
N HIS A 65 -12.41 10.89 -6.14
CA HIS A 65 -12.51 12.31 -5.92
C HIS A 65 -11.68 13.08 -6.96
N PRO A 66 -12.24 14.12 -7.62
CA PRO A 66 -11.63 14.74 -8.79
C PRO A 66 -10.32 15.50 -8.51
N ALA A 67 -10.11 15.96 -7.28
CA ALA A 67 -8.89 16.69 -6.90
C ALA A 67 -7.75 15.79 -6.40
N ILE A 68 -7.98 14.49 -6.27
CA ILE A 68 -6.95 13.50 -5.95
C ILE A 68 -6.83 12.54 -7.13
N ILE A 69 -5.65 11.96 -7.34
CA ILE A 69 -5.59 10.82 -8.27
C ILE A 69 -6.41 9.70 -7.62
N GLU A 70 -7.20 8.99 -8.43
CA GLU A 70 -8.09 7.95 -7.94
C GLU A 70 -7.37 6.96 -7.00
N GLY A 71 -7.92 6.78 -5.80
CA GLY A 71 -7.40 5.86 -4.80
C GLY A 71 -6.18 6.30 -4.00
N GLU A 72 -5.87 7.59 -3.99
CA GLU A 72 -4.87 8.13 -3.05
C GLU A 72 -5.29 8.09 -1.58
N VAL A 73 -6.58 7.97 -1.32
CA VAL A 73 -7.11 7.71 0.02
C VAL A 73 -7.91 6.43 -0.03
N HIS A 74 -7.52 5.46 0.79
CA HIS A 74 -8.12 4.15 0.80
C HIS A 74 -8.29 3.58 2.21
N TRP A 75 -9.37 2.83 2.42
CA TRP A 75 -9.57 1.99 3.58
C TRP A 75 -9.17 0.56 3.24
N VAL A 76 -8.30 -0.05 4.03
CA VAL A 76 -7.68 -1.35 3.72
C VAL A 76 -8.05 -2.40 4.76
N PHE A 77 -8.50 -3.55 4.29
CA PHE A 77 -8.60 -4.79 5.06
C PHE A 77 -7.52 -5.74 4.55
N ASN A 78 -6.62 -6.20 5.42
CA ASN A 78 -5.59 -7.16 5.05
C ASN A 78 -5.72 -8.41 5.94
N THR A 79 -5.79 -9.60 5.33
CA THR A 79 -5.87 -10.87 6.05
C THR A 79 -4.68 -11.08 6.99
N ARG A 80 -3.49 -10.60 6.62
CA ARG A 80 -2.27 -10.65 7.46
C ARG A 80 -2.39 -9.90 8.77
N TYR A 81 -3.19 -8.82 8.80
CA TYR A 81 -3.36 -7.97 9.97
C TYR A 81 -4.72 -8.17 10.64
N ALA A 82 -5.51 -9.18 10.25
CA ALA A 82 -6.89 -9.33 10.69
C ALA A 82 -7.04 -9.47 12.22
N ASP A 83 -6.07 -10.10 12.90
CA ASP A 83 -6.10 -10.25 14.37
C ASP A 83 -5.83 -8.94 15.12
N ARG A 84 -5.04 -8.04 14.52
CA ARG A 84 -4.62 -6.77 15.13
C ARG A 84 -5.50 -5.61 14.70
N LEU A 85 -5.92 -5.60 13.44
CA LEU A 85 -6.71 -4.57 12.78
C LEU A 85 -7.94 -5.20 12.09
N PRO A 86 -8.86 -5.82 12.86
CA PRO A 86 -10.02 -6.53 12.31
C PRO A 86 -10.98 -5.63 11.53
N ASP A 87 -10.91 -4.32 11.78
CA ASP A 87 -11.72 -3.30 11.14
C ASP A 87 -11.00 -2.64 9.94
N GLY A 88 -9.79 -3.08 9.61
CA GLY A 88 -8.96 -2.49 8.57
C GLY A 88 -8.18 -1.28 9.07
N PHE A 89 -7.76 -0.38 8.18
CA PHE A 89 -7.14 0.89 8.54
C PHE A 89 -7.25 1.88 7.37
N LEU A 90 -7.18 3.18 7.67
CA LEU A 90 -7.06 4.21 6.65
C LEU A 90 -5.60 4.31 6.21
N ALA A 91 -5.37 4.39 4.90
CA ALA A 91 -4.08 4.76 4.35
C ALA A 91 -4.21 5.84 3.27
N VAL A 92 -3.25 6.76 3.30
CA VAL A 92 -3.15 7.95 2.45
C VAL A 92 -1.81 7.91 1.74
N GLU A 93 -1.86 7.88 0.40
CA GLU A 93 -0.69 7.70 -0.45
C GLU A 93 0.40 8.76 -0.20
N PRO A 94 1.69 8.39 -0.29
CA PRO A 94 2.81 9.29 0.00
C PRO A 94 2.79 10.58 -0.81
N ARG A 95 2.21 10.58 -2.02
CA ARG A 95 2.13 11.76 -2.88
C ARG A 95 1.34 12.90 -2.23
N LEU A 96 0.23 12.60 -1.57
CA LEU A 96 -0.54 13.60 -0.82
C LEU A 96 0.22 14.09 0.42
N MET A 97 1.06 13.21 0.98
CA MET A 97 1.79 13.45 2.21
C MET A 97 3.13 14.18 2.00
N ARG A 98 3.69 14.28 0.78
CA ARG A 98 5.11 14.71 0.59
C ARG A 98 5.48 16.03 1.26
N GLN A 99 4.58 17.00 1.28
CA GLN A 99 4.83 18.34 1.81
C GLN A 99 4.29 18.53 3.23
N ALA A 100 3.62 17.52 3.78
CA ALA A 100 3.00 17.63 5.10
C ALA A 100 3.98 17.21 6.21
N VAL A 101 4.14 18.00 7.26
CA VAL A 101 4.79 17.56 8.50
C VAL A 101 3.80 16.91 9.46
N GLU A 102 2.52 17.30 9.38
CA GLU A 102 1.41 16.71 10.14
C GLU A 102 0.24 16.44 9.18
N ALA A 103 -0.48 15.34 9.43
CA ALA A 103 -1.71 15.02 8.73
C ALA A 103 -2.77 14.51 9.71
N ALA A 104 -4.03 14.84 9.44
CA ALA A 104 -5.18 14.36 10.19
C ALA A 104 -6.38 14.20 9.26
N VAL A 105 -7.34 13.38 9.65
CA VAL A 105 -8.67 13.38 9.03
C VAL A 105 -9.68 13.98 9.99
N LEU A 106 -10.57 14.82 9.46
CA LEU A 106 -11.71 15.37 10.17
C LEU A 106 -12.99 14.76 9.59
N ILE A 107 -13.89 14.28 10.44
CA ILE A 107 -15.18 13.73 10.00
C ILE A 107 -16.29 14.69 10.40
N ASP A 108 -16.99 15.22 9.41
CA ASP A 108 -18.05 16.24 9.55
C ASP A 108 -17.70 17.37 10.53
N ASP A 109 -16.45 17.85 10.55
CA ASP A 109 -15.92 18.84 11.52
C ASP A 109 -16.03 18.50 13.01
N ARG A 110 -16.42 17.26 13.37
CA ARG A 110 -16.71 16.86 14.75
C ARG A 110 -15.65 15.98 15.38
N ALA A 111 -15.04 15.11 14.59
CA ALA A 111 -14.04 14.17 15.07
C ALA A 111 -12.74 14.35 14.30
N ARG A 112 -11.61 14.39 15.00
CA ARG A 112 -10.28 14.56 14.41
C ARG A 112 -9.40 13.37 14.77
N PHE A 113 -8.78 12.76 13.76
CA PHE A 113 -7.90 11.61 13.92
C PHE A 113 -6.55 11.91 13.29
N ALA A 114 -5.47 11.89 14.08
CA ALA A 114 -4.13 12.15 13.58
C ALA A 114 -3.60 10.93 12.81
N LEU A 115 -2.98 11.17 11.66
CA LEU A 115 -2.35 10.11 10.87
C LEU A 115 -0.88 9.96 11.28
N LYS A 116 -0.42 8.70 11.33
CA LYS A 116 0.98 8.35 11.53
C LYS A 116 1.66 8.18 10.18
N ARG A 117 2.76 8.89 9.95
CA ARG A 117 3.59 8.69 8.75
C ARG A 117 4.41 7.40 8.88
N GLY A 118 4.27 6.50 7.90
CA GLY A 118 5.11 5.33 7.74
C GLY A 118 6.47 5.67 7.13
N GLN A 119 7.40 4.70 7.15
CA GLN A 119 8.74 4.88 6.56
C GLN A 119 8.68 5.04 5.02
N ASP A 120 7.64 4.52 4.40
CA ASP A 120 7.30 4.66 2.97
C ASP A 120 6.69 6.03 2.62
N GLY A 121 6.46 6.88 3.62
CA GLY A 121 5.81 8.18 3.47
C GLY A 121 4.29 8.13 3.44
N THR A 122 3.68 6.95 3.52
CA THR A 122 2.22 6.77 3.58
C THR A 122 1.69 7.26 4.92
N GLY A 123 0.54 7.93 4.93
CA GLY A 123 -0.16 8.30 6.16
C GLY A 123 -1.13 7.20 6.57
N TYR A 124 -0.97 6.63 7.76
CA TYR A 124 -1.82 5.56 8.29
C TYR A 124 -2.69 6.06 9.44
N SER A 125 -3.93 5.56 9.58
CA SER A 125 -4.63 5.67 10.85
C SER A 125 -3.84 4.98 11.95
N ARG A 126 -3.96 5.47 13.18
CA ARG A 126 -3.40 4.77 14.35
C ARG A 126 -4.25 3.57 14.70
N ASP A 127 -3.61 2.51 15.18
CA ASP A 127 -4.28 1.28 15.58
C ASP A 127 -5.37 1.54 16.62
N GLU A 128 -5.06 2.33 17.65
CA GLU A 128 -5.98 2.68 18.73
C GLU A 128 -7.20 3.49 18.27
N ASP A 129 -7.08 4.21 17.16
CA ASP A 129 -8.12 5.08 16.62
C ASP A 129 -8.97 4.40 15.56
N THR A 130 -8.51 3.27 15.01
CA THR A 130 -9.03 2.69 13.78
C THR A 130 -10.51 2.31 13.88
N ALA A 131 -10.94 1.68 14.98
CA ALA A 131 -12.35 1.30 15.16
C ALA A 131 -13.27 2.53 15.25
N THR A 132 -12.83 3.55 16.00
CA THR A 132 -13.57 4.81 16.17
C THR A 132 -13.62 5.60 14.86
N LEU A 133 -12.51 5.65 14.12
CA LEU A 133 -12.43 6.28 12.81
C LEU A 133 -13.34 5.57 11.79
N LEU A 134 -13.33 4.24 11.74
CA LEU A 134 -14.22 3.48 10.86
C LEU A 134 -15.69 3.81 11.18
N ALA A 135 -16.05 3.79 12.46
CA ALA A 135 -17.41 4.12 12.90
C ALA A 135 -17.81 5.54 12.48
N ALA A 136 -16.92 6.51 12.67
CA ALA A 136 -17.15 7.90 12.25
C ALA A 136 -17.33 7.99 10.72
N MET A 137 -16.44 7.39 9.93
CA MET A 137 -16.54 7.41 8.46
C MET A 137 -17.81 6.71 7.94
N ARG A 138 -18.29 5.67 8.63
CA ARG A 138 -19.53 4.95 8.25
C ARG A 138 -20.81 5.74 8.53
N GLN A 139 -20.75 6.68 9.48
CA GLN A 139 -21.89 7.51 9.90
C GLN A 139 -21.85 8.91 9.31
N GLY A 140 -20.65 9.39 8.95
CA GLY A 140 -20.43 10.71 8.38
C GLY A 140 -20.82 10.82 6.91
N ILE A 141 -20.86 12.06 6.45
CA ILE A 141 -21.16 12.42 5.05
C ILE A 141 -19.92 12.96 4.35
N GLU A 142 -18.98 13.55 5.10
CA GLU A 142 -17.75 14.14 4.59
C GLU A 142 -16.56 13.86 5.50
N MET A 143 -15.40 13.68 4.88
CA MET A 143 -14.10 13.58 5.53
C MET A 143 -13.15 14.60 4.91
N ASP A 144 -12.57 15.48 5.72
CA ASP A 144 -11.49 16.33 5.28
C ASP A 144 -10.14 15.72 5.62
N LEU A 145 -9.29 15.54 4.62
CA LEU A 145 -7.88 15.28 4.85
C LEU A 145 -7.15 16.61 5.06
N LEU A 146 -6.82 16.89 6.32
CA LEU A 146 -5.99 18.03 6.73
C LEU A 146 -4.51 17.68 6.60
N LEU A 147 -3.79 18.51 5.86
CA LEU A 147 -2.35 18.45 5.68
C LEU A 147 -1.74 19.76 6.13
N ILE A 148 -0.72 19.70 6.98
CA ILE A 148 -0.01 20.87 7.52
C ILE A 148 1.44 20.81 7.07
N ASP A 149 1.95 21.85 6.42
CA ASP A 149 3.34 21.96 5.99
C ASP A 149 4.28 22.50 7.09
N ASP A 150 5.57 22.57 6.80
CA ASP A 150 6.61 23.04 7.72
C ASP A 150 6.51 24.55 8.05
N ALA A 151 5.91 25.34 7.17
CA ALA A 151 5.59 26.75 7.41
C ALA A 151 4.27 26.95 8.18
N GLY A 152 3.56 25.88 8.53
CA GLY A 152 2.25 25.92 9.19
C GLY A 152 1.08 26.20 8.25
N GLY A 153 1.31 26.19 6.94
CA GLY A 153 0.28 26.24 5.91
C GLY A 153 -0.65 25.03 6.00
N ARG A 154 -1.95 25.27 5.86
CA ARG A 154 -3.00 24.23 5.99
C ARG A 154 -3.68 24.01 4.65
N ARG A 155 -3.78 22.75 4.26
CA ARG A 155 -4.56 22.30 3.11
C ARG A 155 -5.61 21.30 3.56
N LEU A 156 -6.87 21.59 3.25
CA LEU A 156 -7.99 20.68 3.43
C LEU A 156 -8.35 20.08 2.08
N LEU A 157 -8.53 18.77 2.05
CA LEU A 157 -8.99 18.03 0.88
C LEU A 157 -10.30 17.33 1.28
N PRO A 158 -11.46 17.85 0.84
CA PRO A 158 -12.74 17.24 1.16
C PRO A 158 -12.88 15.93 0.40
N ILE A 159 -13.41 14.91 1.06
CA ILE A 159 -13.65 13.58 0.51
C ILE A 159 -15.04 13.16 0.93
N SER A 160 -15.91 12.94 -0.04
CA SER A 160 -17.28 12.50 0.23
C SER A 160 -17.29 11.08 0.80
N LEU A 161 -18.01 10.88 1.91
CA LEU A 161 -18.25 9.57 2.51
C LEU A 161 -19.51 8.89 1.95
N ILE A 162 -20.17 9.49 0.96
CA ILE A 162 -21.35 8.91 0.31
C ILE A 162 -21.00 7.56 -0.30
N GLY A 163 -21.60 6.51 0.27
CA GLY A 163 -21.44 5.12 -0.16
C GLY A 163 -20.27 4.37 0.50
N PHE A 164 -19.43 5.03 1.31
CA PHE A 164 -18.32 4.41 2.04
C PHE A 164 -18.76 3.22 2.89
N ARG A 165 -19.89 3.33 3.61
CA ARG A 165 -20.45 2.23 4.41
C ARG A 165 -20.69 0.97 3.57
N ARG A 166 -21.31 1.11 2.39
CA ARG A 166 -21.61 -0.04 1.50
C ARG A 166 -20.33 -0.62 0.90
N ALA A 167 -19.39 0.24 0.48
CA ALA A 167 -18.10 -0.20 -0.03
C ALA A 167 -17.28 -0.97 1.01
N SER A 168 -17.20 -0.46 2.25
CA SER A 168 -16.50 -1.10 3.36
C SER A 168 -17.15 -2.42 3.78
N ASP A 169 -18.48 -2.50 3.80
CA ASP A 169 -19.21 -3.75 4.05
C ASP A 169 -18.90 -4.81 2.97
N ALA A 170 -18.93 -4.41 1.69
CA ALA A 170 -18.63 -5.31 0.57
C ALA A 170 -17.18 -5.82 0.60
N ALA A 171 -16.21 -4.93 0.80
CA ALA A 171 -14.79 -5.28 0.91
C ALA A 171 -14.51 -6.20 2.12
N ARG A 172 -15.07 -5.89 3.29
CA ARG A 172 -14.91 -6.72 4.50
C ARG A 172 -15.54 -8.10 4.33
N SER A 173 -16.74 -8.17 3.76
CA SER A 173 -17.43 -9.44 3.50
C SER A 173 -16.62 -10.32 2.55
N TYR A 174 -16.02 -9.73 1.50
CA TYR A 174 -15.16 -10.46 0.58
C TYR A 174 -13.93 -11.03 1.29
N CYS A 175 -13.17 -10.18 1.99
CA CYS A 175 -11.94 -10.59 2.67
C CYS A 175 -12.17 -11.63 3.78
N SER A 176 -13.26 -11.51 4.54
CA SER A 176 -13.59 -12.51 5.58
C SER A 176 -14.16 -13.82 5.02
N GLY A 177 -14.84 -13.78 3.87
CA GLY A 177 -15.36 -14.95 3.19
C GLY A 177 -14.27 -15.84 2.57
N THR A 178 -13.22 -15.23 2.02
CA THR A 178 -12.07 -15.96 1.46
C THR A 178 -11.33 -16.77 2.52
N VAL A 179 -11.08 -16.19 3.70
CA VAL A 179 -10.37 -16.88 4.81
C VAL A 179 -11.08 -18.18 5.22
N ARG A 180 -12.41 -18.23 5.18
CA ARG A 180 -13.16 -19.45 5.55
C ARG A 180 -13.06 -20.58 4.54
N ARG A 181 -12.77 -20.29 3.26
CA ARG A 181 -12.67 -21.33 2.22
C ARG A 181 -11.31 -22.01 2.18
N THR A 182 -10.25 -21.34 2.67
CA THR A 182 -8.90 -21.91 2.68
C THR A 182 -8.62 -22.79 3.91
N LEU A 183 -9.41 -22.63 4.99
CA LEU A 183 -9.19 -23.32 6.27
C LEU A 183 -10.16 -24.50 6.54
N GLY A 184 -11.04 -24.85 5.59
CA GLY A 184 -11.98 -25.96 5.70
C GLY A 184 -11.82 -26.94 4.57
#